data_AF-A0A952H848-F1
#
_entry.id   AF-A0A952H848-F1
#
_cell.length_a   1.000
_cell.length_b   1.000
_cell.length_c   1.000
_cell.angle_alpha   90.00
_cell.angle_beta   90.00
_cell.angle_gamma   90.00
#
_symmetry.space_group_name_H-M   'P 1'
#
loop_
_entity.id
_entity.type
_entity.pdbx_description
1 polymer ?
#
loop_
_entity_poly.entity_id
_entity_poly.type
_entity_poly.pdbx_seq_one_letter_code
_entity_poly.pdbx_strand_id
1 'polypeptide(L)'
;MTSTSIAIVNGYVVPVSQEPIENGVVLVRDGVIHAVGAAGTIEIPDDVTVVDAAGKWVLPGFIESHGHVGIHEEANGPAGDDTNEMTTPNTAAVRAIDAINIDDEGFRDALSGGVISVVVKPGSGNPIGGQTVAIKTWGGRIIDEQVIREAVSVKSALGENPKRVYGAKNQTPSTRLGVAMIIREAFVDAQNYRTRRDEAQLEGKPFDRDLAKETLVRVLDGDLAWDQ
;
A
#
# COMPACT_ATOMS: atom_id res chain seq x y z
N MET A 1 -9.25 -22.18 0.73
CA MET A 1 -8.11 -22.20 -0.20
C MET A 1 -7.52 -23.59 -0.16
N THR A 2 -7.44 -24.30 -1.28
CA THR A 2 -6.71 -25.57 -1.34
C THR A 2 -5.23 -25.26 -1.16
N SER A 3 -4.67 -25.60 0.01
CA SER A 3 -3.23 -25.66 0.17
C SER A 3 -2.68 -26.54 -0.95
N THR A 4 -1.86 -25.94 -1.82
CA THR A 4 -1.23 -26.65 -2.92
C THR A 4 0.27 -26.51 -2.72
N SER A 5 0.92 -27.61 -2.35
CA SER A 5 2.38 -27.67 -2.28
C SER A 5 2.93 -27.82 -3.69
N ILE A 6 3.92 -27.01 -4.03
CA ILE A 6 4.51 -26.94 -5.38
C ILE A 6 6.04 -26.92 -5.24
N ALA A 7 6.73 -27.67 -6.09
CA ALA A 7 8.17 -27.55 -6.29
C ALA A 7 8.45 -27.00 -7.69
N ILE A 8 9.06 -25.82 -7.76
CA ILE A 8 9.58 -25.26 -9.01
C ILE A 8 11.04 -25.72 -9.14
N VAL A 9 11.41 -26.39 -10.22
CA VAL A 9 12.72 -27.04 -10.40
C VAL A 9 13.43 -26.56 -11.67
N ASN A 10 14.75 -26.73 -11.73
CA ASN A 10 15.62 -26.45 -12.89
C ASN A 10 15.63 -24.98 -13.36
N GLY A 11 15.05 -24.05 -12.59
CA GLY A 11 15.01 -22.63 -12.94
C GLY A 11 16.32 -21.92 -12.64
N TYR A 12 16.54 -20.77 -13.30
CA TYR A 12 17.49 -19.77 -12.81
C TYR A 12 16.81 -18.97 -11.69
N VAL A 13 17.04 -19.38 -10.45
CA VAL A 13 16.35 -18.81 -9.28
C VAL A 13 17.12 -17.58 -8.79
N VAL A 14 16.42 -16.46 -8.61
CA VAL A 14 17.01 -15.20 -8.12
C VAL A 14 16.40 -14.85 -6.76
N PRO A 15 17.01 -15.24 -5.62
CA PRO A 15 16.43 -14.98 -4.31
C PRO A 15 16.49 -13.51 -3.87
N VAL A 16 17.24 -12.66 -4.59
CA VAL A 16 17.56 -11.25 -4.28
C VAL A 16 18.48 -11.07 -3.07
N SER A 17 18.25 -11.78 -1.97
CA SER A 17 19.05 -11.68 -0.74
C SER A 17 20.41 -12.41 -0.80
N GLN A 18 20.69 -13.13 -1.88
CA GLN A 18 21.92 -13.88 -2.13
C GLN A 18 22.13 -14.06 -3.64
N GLU A 19 23.27 -14.65 -4.01
CA GLU A 19 23.58 -14.95 -5.41
C GLU A 19 22.53 -15.83 -6.09
N PRO A 20 22.26 -15.64 -7.39
CA PRO A 20 21.38 -16.50 -8.16
C PRO A 20 21.84 -17.97 -8.18
N ILE A 21 20.87 -18.88 -8.27
CA ILE A 21 21.08 -20.33 -8.26
C ILE A 21 20.73 -20.88 -9.64
N GLU A 22 21.73 -21.37 -10.36
CA GLU A 22 21.51 -22.13 -11.60
C GLU A 22 20.92 -23.50 -11.29
N ASN A 23 19.96 -23.95 -12.09
CA ASN A 23 19.22 -25.20 -11.90
C ASN A 23 18.68 -25.33 -10.46
N GLY A 24 18.13 -24.24 -9.94
CA GLY A 24 17.64 -24.15 -8.58
C GLY A 24 16.27 -24.80 -8.38
N VAL A 25 15.93 -24.99 -7.10
CA VAL A 25 14.66 -25.51 -6.60
C VAL A 25 14.04 -24.50 -5.65
N VAL A 26 12.75 -24.23 -5.82
CA VAL A 26 11.91 -23.49 -4.87
C VAL A 26 10.77 -24.40 -4.44
N LEU A 27 10.77 -24.81 -3.17
CA LEU A 27 9.72 -25.63 -2.59
C LEU A 27 8.75 -24.73 -1.82
N VAL A 28 7.50 -24.73 -2.22
CA VAL A 28 6.39 -24.01 -1.60
C VAL A 28 5.46 -25.02 -0.92
N ARG A 29 5.11 -24.78 0.33
CA ARG A 29 4.13 -25.56 1.10
C ARG A 29 3.11 -24.62 1.71
N ASP A 30 1.83 -24.96 1.58
CA ASP A 30 0.73 -24.17 2.14
C ASP A 30 0.78 -22.67 1.74
N GLY A 31 1.26 -22.39 0.53
CA GLY A 31 1.41 -21.01 0.01
C GLY A 31 2.61 -20.22 0.56
N VAL A 32 3.50 -20.87 1.31
CA VAL A 32 4.72 -20.27 1.87
C VAL A 32 5.96 -20.96 1.29
N ILE A 33 7.01 -20.18 1.01
CA ILE A 33 8.30 -20.73 0.59
C ILE A 33 8.90 -21.50 1.77
N HIS A 34 9.04 -22.82 1.60
CA HIS A 34 9.61 -23.72 2.59
C HIS A 34 11.12 -23.85 2.45
N ALA A 35 11.63 -23.92 1.22
CA ALA A 35 13.06 -24.04 0.94
C ALA A 35 13.43 -23.47 -0.44
N VAL A 36 14.65 -22.92 -0.55
CA VAL A 36 15.26 -22.45 -1.81
C VAL A 36 16.72 -22.92 -1.84
N GLY A 37 17.16 -23.52 -2.94
CA GLY A 37 18.48 -24.16 -3.00
C GLY A 37 18.82 -24.74 -4.36
N ALA A 38 20.01 -25.31 -4.50
CA ALA A 38 20.42 -25.99 -5.72
C ALA A 38 19.74 -27.36 -5.86
N ALA A 39 19.62 -27.86 -7.09
CA ALA A 39 19.18 -29.24 -7.30
C ALA A 39 20.04 -30.22 -6.48
N GLY A 40 19.37 -31.19 -5.83
CA GLY A 40 20.02 -32.18 -4.96
C GLY A 40 20.28 -31.72 -3.52
N THR A 41 20.10 -30.43 -3.19
CA THR A 41 20.18 -29.95 -1.79
C THR A 41 18.82 -29.86 -1.12
N ILE A 42 17.73 -29.91 -1.89
CA ILE A 42 16.35 -29.90 -1.39
C ILE A 42 15.71 -31.24 -1.70
N GLU A 43 15.19 -31.90 -0.67
CA GLU A 43 14.34 -33.07 -0.82
C GLU A 43 12.94 -32.63 -1.26
N ILE A 44 12.54 -33.06 -2.45
CA ILE A 44 11.22 -32.78 -3.02
C ILE A 44 10.32 -33.96 -2.66
N PRO A 45 9.25 -33.76 -1.87
CA PRO A 45 8.33 -34.84 -1.53
C PRO A 45 7.58 -35.36 -2.76
N ASP A 46 7.16 -36.62 -2.75
CA ASP A 46 6.41 -37.23 -3.85
C ASP A 46 4.98 -36.67 -4.02
N ASP A 47 4.45 -36.01 -2.99
CA ASP A 47 3.08 -35.49 -2.93
C ASP A 47 2.95 -34.00 -3.34
N VAL A 48 3.99 -33.40 -3.92
CA VAL A 48 3.94 -32.02 -4.40
C VAL A 48 3.86 -31.94 -5.93
N THR A 49 3.14 -30.94 -6.43
CA THR A 49 3.12 -30.66 -7.87
C THR A 49 4.48 -30.13 -8.29
N VAL A 50 5.13 -30.79 -9.24
CA VAL A 50 6.42 -30.35 -9.79
C VAL A 50 6.20 -29.49 -11.03
N VAL A 51 6.82 -28.31 -11.06
CA VAL A 51 6.84 -27.38 -12.20
C VAL A 51 8.27 -27.27 -12.70
N ASP A 52 8.52 -27.76 -13.91
CA ASP A 52 9.83 -27.64 -14.56
C ASP A 52 10.01 -26.25 -15.19
N ALA A 53 11.00 -25.50 -14.71
CA ALA A 53 11.35 -24.15 -15.13
C ALA A 53 12.69 -24.11 -15.89
N ALA A 54 13.13 -25.22 -16.48
CA ALA A 54 14.34 -25.27 -17.29
C ALA A 54 14.38 -24.15 -18.36
N GLY A 55 15.48 -23.40 -18.38
CA GLY A 55 15.67 -22.25 -19.28
C GLY A 55 14.79 -21.03 -18.96
N LYS A 56 14.13 -21.00 -17.80
CA LYS A 56 13.31 -19.88 -17.31
C LYS A 56 13.93 -19.25 -16.07
N TRP A 57 13.47 -18.04 -15.79
CA TRP A 57 13.81 -17.28 -14.60
C TRP A 57 12.73 -17.50 -13.54
N VAL A 58 13.15 -17.68 -12.28
CA VAL A 58 12.27 -17.76 -11.13
C VAL A 58 12.60 -16.61 -10.20
N LEU A 59 11.71 -15.63 -10.15
CA LEU A 59 11.87 -14.37 -9.43
C LEU A 59 10.83 -14.28 -8.30
N PRO A 60 11.13 -13.58 -7.19
CA PRO A 60 10.10 -13.04 -6.32
C PRO A 60 9.19 -12.13 -7.13
N GLY A 61 7.89 -12.14 -6.83
CA GLY A 61 7.01 -11.14 -7.43
C GLY A 61 7.39 -9.74 -6.94
N PHE A 62 7.31 -8.77 -7.84
CA PHE A 62 7.70 -7.40 -7.57
C PHE A 62 6.69 -6.70 -6.65
N ILE A 63 7.20 -5.71 -5.93
CA ILE A 63 6.44 -4.90 -4.98
C ILE A 63 6.48 -3.45 -5.48
N GLU A 64 5.30 -2.90 -5.80
CA GLU A 64 5.14 -1.48 -6.06
C GLU A 64 4.89 -0.75 -4.73
N SER A 65 5.80 0.14 -4.34
CA SER A 65 5.74 0.85 -3.06
C SER A 65 4.88 2.12 -3.10
N HIS A 66 4.47 2.57 -4.28
CA HIS A 66 3.66 3.76 -4.51
C HIS A 66 2.84 3.62 -5.82
N GLY A 67 1.67 2.99 -5.72
CA GLY A 67 0.74 2.85 -6.83
C GLY A 67 -0.55 3.66 -6.65
N HIS A 68 -1.24 3.89 -7.77
CA HIS A 68 -2.61 4.43 -7.82
C HIS A 68 -3.59 3.48 -8.52
N VAL A 69 -3.16 2.25 -8.84
CA VAL A 69 -4.02 1.23 -9.47
C VAL A 69 -5.27 0.96 -8.63
N GLY A 70 -6.41 0.79 -9.30
CA GLY A 70 -7.72 0.59 -8.67
C GLY A 70 -8.40 1.86 -8.14
N ILE A 71 -7.65 2.94 -7.86
CA ILE A 71 -8.24 4.26 -7.51
C ILE A 71 -8.09 5.29 -8.64
N HIS A 72 -7.21 5.01 -9.60
CA HIS A 72 -7.09 5.69 -10.88
C HIS A 72 -7.27 4.63 -11.96
N GLU A 73 -8.53 4.33 -12.25
CA GLU A 73 -8.89 3.22 -13.12
C GLU A 73 -8.42 3.46 -14.57
N GLU A 74 -7.86 2.42 -15.16
CA GLU A 74 -7.41 2.46 -16.54
C GLU A 74 -8.60 2.65 -17.49
N ALA A 75 -8.43 3.51 -18.51
CA ALA A 75 -9.42 3.77 -19.56
C ALA A 75 -10.82 4.25 -19.13
N ASN A 76 -11.04 4.59 -17.85
CA ASN A 76 -12.35 5.03 -17.33
C ASN A 76 -12.49 6.55 -17.22
N GLY A 77 -11.42 7.30 -17.48
CA GLY A 77 -11.43 8.77 -17.47
C GLY A 77 -11.82 9.34 -16.10
N PRO A 78 -12.46 10.53 -16.05
CA PRO A 78 -12.80 11.18 -14.77
C PRO A 78 -13.74 10.38 -13.87
N ALA A 79 -14.49 9.41 -14.41
CA ALA A 79 -15.43 8.61 -13.64
C ALA A 79 -14.74 7.55 -12.77
N GLY A 80 -13.52 7.15 -13.11
CA GLY A 80 -12.70 6.20 -12.35
C GLY A 80 -11.46 6.86 -11.72
N ASP A 81 -11.43 8.19 -11.60
CA ASP A 81 -10.32 8.92 -10.96
C ASP A 81 -10.70 9.38 -9.55
N ASP A 82 -10.61 8.45 -8.59
CA ASP A 82 -10.77 8.67 -7.15
C ASP A 82 -9.42 8.93 -6.44
N THR A 83 -8.38 9.23 -7.22
CA THR A 83 -7.00 9.36 -6.72
C THR A 83 -6.82 10.49 -5.69
N ASN A 84 -7.57 11.59 -5.83
CA ASN A 84 -7.39 12.78 -4.99
C ASN A 84 -8.72 13.38 -4.54
N GLU A 85 -8.98 13.32 -3.24
CA GLU A 85 -10.08 14.06 -2.59
C GLU A 85 -9.70 15.54 -2.36
N MET A 86 -9.67 16.34 -3.43
CA MET A 86 -9.12 17.71 -3.39
C MET A 86 -10.06 18.76 -2.78
N THR A 87 -11.08 18.38 -2.02
CA THR A 87 -12.04 19.33 -1.42
C THR A 87 -11.52 20.02 -0.17
N THR A 88 -10.53 19.47 0.50
CA THR A 88 -9.87 20.07 1.67
C THR A 88 -8.38 19.68 1.72
N PRO A 89 -7.46 20.58 2.10
CA PRO A 89 -6.02 20.30 2.08
C PRO A 89 -5.57 19.26 3.12
N ASN A 90 -6.43 18.91 4.08
CA ASN A 90 -6.19 17.82 5.02
C ASN A 90 -7.31 16.78 4.92
N THR A 91 -7.03 15.68 4.23
CA THR A 91 -7.90 14.51 4.11
C THR A 91 -7.35 13.31 4.89
N ALA A 92 -6.65 13.51 6.01
CA ALA A 92 -6.10 12.39 6.79
C ALA A 92 -7.11 11.28 7.12
N ALA A 93 -8.40 11.62 7.23
CA ALA A 93 -9.46 10.66 7.50
C ALA A 93 -9.80 9.69 6.34
N VAL A 94 -9.50 10.05 5.08
CA VAL A 94 -9.84 9.19 3.94
C VAL A 94 -8.88 8.00 3.87
N ARG A 95 -9.34 6.92 3.25
CA ARG A 95 -8.57 5.68 3.12
C ARG A 95 -8.57 5.25 1.67
N ALA A 96 -7.39 4.94 1.12
CA ALA A 96 -7.27 4.45 -0.24
C ALA A 96 -8.13 3.18 -0.48
N ILE A 97 -8.24 2.30 0.51
CA ILE A 97 -9.03 1.07 0.43
C ILE A 97 -10.51 1.30 0.08
N ASP A 98 -11.06 2.46 0.45
CA ASP A 98 -12.48 2.78 0.23
C ASP A 98 -12.81 3.08 -1.23
N ALA A 99 -11.79 3.35 -2.05
CA ALA A 99 -11.94 3.75 -3.46
C ALA A 99 -11.45 2.68 -4.45
N ILE A 100 -10.94 1.53 -3.98
CA ILE A 100 -10.33 0.55 -4.89
C ILE A 100 -11.42 -0.21 -5.65
N ASN A 101 -11.43 -0.05 -6.97
CA ASN A 101 -12.08 -0.97 -7.88
C ASN A 101 -11.13 -2.14 -8.23
N ILE A 102 -11.38 -3.32 -7.65
CA ILE A 102 -10.56 -4.53 -7.90
C ILE A 102 -10.69 -5.09 -9.32
N ASP A 103 -11.69 -4.65 -10.09
CA ASP A 103 -11.91 -5.10 -11.47
C ASP A 103 -11.15 -4.24 -12.51
N ASP A 104 -10.47 -3.18 -12.06
CA ASP A 104 -9.60 -2.33 -12.88
C ASP A 104 -8.61 -3.16 -13.70
N GLU A 105 -8.51 -2.86 -15.00
CA GLU A 105 -7.60 -3.52 -15.94
C GLU A 105 -6.14 -3.38 -15.49
N GLY A 106 -5.80 -2.27 -14.83
CA GLY A 106 -4.47 -2.01 -14.31
C GLY A 106 -3.94 -3.10 -13.35
N PHE A 107 -4.83 -3.81 -12.63
CA PHE A 107 -4.40 -4.94 -11.79
C PHE A 107 -3.93 -6.14 -12.62
N ARG A 108 -4.61 -6.43 -13.74
CA ARG A 108 -4.24 -7.52 -14.66
C ARG A 108 -2.91 -7.19 -15.33
N ASP A 109 -2.72 -5.94 -15.74
CA ASP A 109 -1.50 -5.46 -16.35
C ASP A 109 -0.31 -5.51 -15.37
N ALA A 110 -0.51 -5.02 -14.14
CA ALA A 110 0.48 -5.12 -13.07
C ALA A 110 0.90 -6.59 -12.82
N LEU A 111 -0.07 -7.50 -12.71
CA LEU A 111 0.21 -8.92 -12.53
C LEU A 111 0.96 -9.53 -13.71
N SER A 112 0.61 -9.17 -14.95
CA SER A 112 1.30 -9.63 -16.16
C SER A 112 2.77 -9.17 -16.23
N GLY A 113 3.06 -8.00 -15.65
CA GLY A 113 4.41 -7.48 -15.47
C GLY A 113 5.17 -8.06 -14.27
N GLY A 114 4.56 -8.97 -13.50
CA GLY A 114 5.15 -9.60 -12.32
C GLY A 114 5.01 -8.82 -11.02
N VAL A 115 4.24 -7.73 -10.98
CA VAL A 115 3.92 -6.99 -9.74
C VAL A 115 2.80 -7.71 -9.01
N ILE A 116 3.10 -8.31 -7.86
CA ILE A 116 2.14 -9.13 -7.10
C ILE A 116 1.58 -8.43 -5.86
N SER A 117 2.21 -7.32 -5.46
CA SER A 117 1.85 -6.54 -4.29
C SER A 117 2.06 -5.05 -4.56
N VAL A 118 1.17 -4.23 -4.04
CA VAL A 118 1.21 -2.78 -4.22
C VAL A 118 0.77 -2.06 -2.95
N VAL A 119 1.42 -0.94 -2.64
CA VAL A 119 0.88 0.06 -1.71
C VAL A 119 0.10 1.08 -2.51
N VAL A 120 -1.23 1.00 -2.46
CA VAL A 120 -2.12 1.98 -3.10
C VAL A 120 -2.22 3.21 -2.22
N LYS A 121 -1.97 4.37 -2.81
CA LYS A 121 -1.89 5.66 -2.09
C LYS A 121 -2.78 6.70 -2.76
N PRO A 122 -3.39 7.63 -1.99
CA PRO A 122 -3.89 8.87 -2.57
C PRO A 122 -2.79 9.60 -3.36
N GLY A 123 -3.21 10.46 -4.29
CA GLY A 123 -2.29 11.24 -5.13
C GLY A 123 -1.58 12.36 -4.37
N SER A 124 -1.16 13.39 -5.10
CA SER A 124 -0.39 14.51 -4.56
C SER A 124 -1.14 15.85 -4.62
N GLY A 125 -2.46 15.81 -4.81
CA GLY A 125 -3.31 16.99 -4.84
C GLY A 125 -3.39 17.71 -3.49
N ASN A 126 -3.20 16.98 -2.38
CA ASN A 126 -3.39 17.49 -1.01
C ASN A 126 -2.09 17.55 -0.23
N PRO A 127 -1.85 18.59 0.60
CA PRO A 127 -0.80 18.55 1.61
C PRO A 127 -0.83 17.29 2.47
N ILE A 128 -2.02 16.85 2.90
CA ILE A 128 -2.25 15.57 3.59
C ILE A 128 -3.34 14.83 2.82
N GLY A 129 -2.97 13.74 2.15
CA GLY A 129 -3.80 13.01 1.18
C GLY A 129 -4.67 11.89 1.75
N GLY A 130 -4.27 11.26 2.87
CA GLY A 130 -5.04 10.19 3.51
C GLY A 130 -4.24 8.91 3.72
N GLN A 131 -4.91 7.88 4.23
CA GLN A 131 -4.31 6.59 4.56
C GLN A 131 -4.06 5.73 3.31
N THR A 132 -2.94 5.03 3.30
CA THR A 132 -2.54 4.09 2.23
C THR A 132 -2.81 2.66 2.65
N VAL A 133 -3.00 1.76 1.67
CA VAL A 133 -3.27 0.33 1.90
C VAL A 133 -2.25 -0.52 1.15
N ALA A 134 -1.73 -1.58 1.79
CA ALA A 134 -0.96 -2.60 1.09
C ALA A 134 -1.88 -3.76 0.72
N ILE A 135 -1.91 -4.10 -0.56
CA ILE A 135 -2.70 -5.21 -1.11
C ILE A 135 -1.85 -6.08 -2.03
N LYS A 136 -2.30 -7.31 -2.26
CA LYS A 136 -1.92 -8.09 -3.43
C LYS A 136 -2.67 -7.57 -4.65
N THR A 137 -2.04 -7.64 -5.82
CA THR A 137 -2.69 -7.28 -7.11
C THR A 137 -3.58 -8.39 -7.66
N TRP A 138 -3.75 -9.49 -6.91
CA TRP A 138 -4.45 -10.69 -7.35
C TRP A 138 -5.06 -11.45 -6.17
N GLY A 139 -5.91 -12.44 -6.48
CA GLY A 139 -6.28 -13.50 -5.53
C GLY A 139 -7.49 -13.21 -4.63
N GLY A 140 -8.28 -12.19 -4.93
CA GLY A 140 -9.50 -11.87 -4.18
C GLY A 140 -10.68 -11.50 -5.07
N ARG A 141 -11.89 -11.81 -4.62
CA ARG A 141 -13.18 -11.43 -5.22
C ARG A 141 -13.77 -10.15 -4.61
N ILE A 142 -13.22 -9.75 -3.46
CA ILE A 142 -13.49 -8.51 -2.75
C ILE A 142 -12.15 -7.93 -2.29
N ILE A 143 -12.11 -6.63 -2.02
CA ILE A 143 -10.87 -5.96 -1.60
C ILE A 143 -10.28 -6.56 -0.33
N ASP A 144 -11.11 -6.96 0.64
CA ASP A 144 -10.66 -7.54 1.93
C ASP A 144 -9.81 -8.81 1.74
N GLU A 145 -10.07 -9.60 0.70
CA GLU A 145 -9.31 -10.82 0.39
C GLU A 145 -7.91 -10.52 -0.20
N GLN A 146 -7.69 -9.31 -0.71
CA GLN A 146 -6.43 -8.87 -1.28
C GLN A 146 -5.56 -8.10 -0.27
N VAL A 147 -6.11 -7.68 0.88
CA VAL A 147 -5.39 -6.86 1.87
C VAL A 147 -4.21 -7.62 2.49
N ILE A 148 -3.04 -7.00 2.43
CA ILE A 148 -1.85 -7.37 3.22
C ILE A 148 -1.83 -6.57 4.52
N ARG A 149 -2.13 -5.27 4.45
CA ARG A 149 -2.25 -4.37 5.60
C ARG A 149 -3.19 -3.22 5.29
N GLU A 150 -4.25 -3.07 6.10
CA GLU A 150 -5.31 -2.07 5.89
C GLU A 150 -4.80 -0.62 5.89
N ALA A 151 -3.80 -0.32 6.71
CA ALA A 151 -3.20 1.00 6.81
C ALA A 151 -1.69 0.92 7.02
N VAL A 152 -0.92 1.50 6.09
CA VAL A 152 0.56 1.47 6.10
C VAL A 152 1.14 2.84 6.45
N SER A 153 0.67 3.88 5.77
CA SER A 153 1.17 5.24 5.89
C SER A 153 0.05 6.28 5.71
N VAL A 154 0.34 7.53 6.02
CA VAL A 154 -0.44 8.69 5.60
C VAL A 154 0.33 9.41 4.50
N LYS A 155 -0.28 9.49 3.32
CA LYS A 155 0.29 10.22 2.18
C LYS A 155 0.28 11.72 2.47
N SER A 156 1.38 12.38 2.20
CA SER A 156 1.57 13.83 2.23
C SER A 156 2.06 14.30 0.87
N ALA A 157 1.91 15.59 0.56
CA ALA A 157 2.56 16.18 -0.61
C ALA A 157 3.14 17.56 -0.31
N LEU A 158 4.31 17.82 -0.86
CA LEU A 158 4.94 19.14 -0.90
C LEU A 158 5.01 19.67 -2.34
N GLY A 159 5.70 20.79 -2.52
CA GLY A 159 6.06 21.27 -3.85
C GLY A 159 4.90 21.93 -4.58
N GLU A 160 4.74 21.59 -5.85
CA GLU A 160 3.91 22.36 -6.78
C GLU A 160 2.46 21.91 -6.82
N ASN A 161 2.21 20.62 -6.70
CA ASN A 161 0.87 20.03 -6.85
C ASN A 161 -0.14 20.61 -5.85
N PRO A 162 0.09 20.55 -4.52
CA PRO A 162 -0.88 21.08 -3.57
C PRO A 162 -1.08 22.59 -3.73
N LYS A 163 -0.01 23.38 -3.90
CA LYS A 163 -0.15 24.84 -4.07
C LYS A 163 -0.90 25.22 -5.35
N ARG A 164 -0.75 24.43 -6.42
CA ARG A 164 -1.44 24.64 -7.70
C ARG A 164 -2.92 24.31 -7.57
N VAL A 165 -3.24 23.17 -6.95
CA VAL A 165 -4.63 22.71 -6.74
C VAL A 165 -5.42 23.73 -5.93
N TYR A 166 -4.97 24.07 -4.73
CA TYR A 166 -5.73 24.96 -3.84
C TYR A 166 -5.61 26.43 -4.25
N GLY A 167 -4.46 26.84 -4.81
CA GLY A 167 -4.30 28.17 -5.40
C GLY A 167 -5.31 28.44 -6.53
N ALA A 168 -5.55 27.47 -7.42
CA ALA A 168 -6.56 27.59 -8.47
C ALA A 168 -8.00 27.69 -7.91
N LYS A 169 -8.23 27.20 -6.69
CA LYS A 169 -9.51 27.30 -5.96
C LYS A 169 -9.62 28.56 -5.10
N ASN A 170 -8.64 29.48 -5.17
CA ASN A 170 -8.53 30.64 -4.27
C ASN A 170 -8.57 30.24 -2.78
N GLN A 171 -7.99 29.09 -2.44
CA GLN A 171 -7.96 28.50 -1.11
C GLN A 171 -6.51 28.32 -0.65
N THR A 172 -6.28 28.42 0.66
CA THR A 172 -5.01 27.99 1.24
C THR A 172 -4.85 26.47 1.08
N PRO A 173 -3.68 25.94 0.67
CA PRO A 173 -2.44 26.65 0.37
C PRO A 173 -2.25 27.07 -1.10
N SER A 174 -1.78 28.29 -1.35
CA SER A 174 -1.36 28.77 -2.69
C SER A 174 0.16 28.96 -2.83
N THR A 175 0.92 28.69 -1.77
CA THR A 175 2.38 28.80 -1.72
C THR A 175 2.99 27.62 -0.98
N ARG A 176 4.31 27.41 -1.14
CA ARG A 176 5.05 26.41 -0.33
C ARG A 176 4.98 26.70 1.18
N LEU A 177 4.89 27.99 1.56
CA LEU A 177 4.71 28.41 2.95
C LEU A 177 3.37 27.91 3.50
N GLY A 178 2.29 28.09 2.72
CA GLY A 178 0.96 27.60 3.09
C GLY A 178 0.90 26.09 3.22
N VAL A 179 1.55 25.34 2.32
CA VAL A 179 1.59 23.86 2.40
C VAL A 179 2.23 23.41 3.72
N ALA A 180 3.39 23.99 4.07
CA ALA A 180 4.07 23.67 5.32
C ALA A 180 3.27 24.11 6.56
N MET A 181 2.53 25.24 6.47
CA MET A 181 1.64 25.71 7.53
C MET A 181 0.51 24.71 7.81
N ILE A 182 -0.20 24.26 6.77
CA ILE A 182 -1.30 23.28 6.88
C ILE A 182 -0.83 21.99 7.57
N ILE A 183 0.31 21.43 7.13
CA ILE A 183 0.84 20.19 7.73
C ILE A 183 1.19 20.42 9.20
N ARG A 184 1.81 21.55 9.54
CA ARG A 184 2.19 21.87 10.93
C ARG A 184 0.96 22.04 11.81
N GLU A 185 -0.05 22.78 11.35
CA GLU A 185 -1.30 22.99 12.08
C GLU A 185 -2.02 21.66 12.35
N ALA A 186 -2.10 20.79 11.34
CA ALA A 186 -2.74 19.48 11.49
C ALA A 186 -2.08 18.61 12.57
N PHE A 187 -0.75 18.62 12.66
CA PHE A 187 -0.04 17.89 13.72
C PHE A 187 -0.13 18.55 15.10
N VAL A 188 -0.15 19.88 15.17
CA VAL A 188 -0.43 20.60 16.43
C VAL A 188 -1.83 20.23 16.94
N ASP A 189 -2.82 20.21 16.05
CA ASP A 189 -4.19 19.80 16.38
C ASP A 189 -4.28 18.34 16.81
N ALA A 190 -3.54 17.43 16.17
CA ALA A 190 -3.45 16.03 16.56
C ALA A 190 -2.82 15.85 17.95
N GLN A 191 -1.76 16.61 18.28
CA GLN A 191 -1.17 16.62 19.61
C GLN A 191 -2.17 17.11 20.67
N ASN A 192 -2.86 18.23 20.41
CA ASN A 192 -3.89 18.77 21.29
C ASN A 192 -5.07 17.81 21.47
N TYR A 193 -5.45 17.09 20.41
CA TYR A 193 -6.47 16.05 20.47
C TYR A 193 -6.03 14.88 21.34
N ARG A 194 -4.81 14.37 21.15
CA ARG A 194 -4.23 13.29 21.96
C ARG A 194 -4.25 13.63 23.45
N THR A 195 -3.75 14.81 23.83
CA THR A 195 -3.75 15.24 25.24
C THR A 195 -5.15 15.26 25.83
N ARG A 196 -6.13 15.89 25.16
CA ARG A 196 -7.50 15.96 25.67
C ARG A 196 -8.20 14.61 25.73
N ARG A 197 -7.93 13.72 24.76
CA ARG A 197 -8.43 12.35 24.75
C ARG A 197 -7.93 11.59 25.98
N ASP A 198 -6.63 11.67 26.24
CA ASP A 198 -5.98 10.94 27.32
C ASP A 198 -6.44 11.48 28.70
N GLU A 199 -6.61 12.80 28.85
CA GLU A 199 -7.21 13.43 30.03
C GLU A 199 -8.65 12.96 30.26
N ALA A 200 -9.51 12.99 29.23
CA ALA A 200 -10.89 12.53 29.33
C ALA A 200 -10.98 11.05 29.71
N GLN A 201 -10.08 10.21 29.16
CA GLN A 201 -10.00 8.79 29.49
C GLN A 201 -9.63 8.57 30.97
N LEU A 202 -8.65 9.31 31.51
CA LEU A 202 -8.28 9.24 32.92
C LEU A 202 -9.42 9.67 33.85
N GLU A 203 -10.20 10.66 33.44
CA GLU A 203 -11.34 11.18 34.20
C GLU A 203 -12.63 10.36 34.02
N GLY A 204 -12.63 9.35 33.14
CA GLY A 204 -13.82 8.55 32.82
C GLY A 204 -14.92 9.38 32.14
N LYS A 205 -14.56 10.46 31.45
CA LYS A 205 -15.51 11.36 30.77
C LYS A 205 -15.70 10.94 29.30
N PRO A 206 -16.90 11.15 28.73
CA PRO A 206 -17.10 11.04 27.30
C PRO A 206 -16.15 11.96 26.52
N PHE A 207 -15.72 11.52 25.34
CA PHE A 207 -14.84 12.28 24.46
C PHE A 207 -15.23 12.08 23.00
N ASP A 208 -15.38 13.19 22.27
CA ASP A 208 -15.76 13.15 20.86
C ASP A 208 -14.57 12.76 19.97
N ARG A 209 -14.83 11.84 19.04
CA ARG A 209 -13.80 11.34 18.11
C ARG A 209 -13.69 12.20 16.86
N ASP A 210 -12.47 12.35 16.36
CA ASP A 210 -12.16 13.05 15.10
C ASP A 210 -11.27 12.17 14.23
N LEU A 211 -11.82 11.67 13.11
CA LEU A 211 -11.14 10.67 12.26
C LEU A 211 -9.80 11.16 11.69
N ALA A 212 -9.69 12.45 11.36
CA ALA A 212 -8.48 13.01 10.80
C ALA A 212 -7.40 13.12 11.89
N LYS A 213 -7.76 13.62 13.07
CA LYS A 213 -6.83 13.75 14.19
C LYS A 213 -6.43 12.39 14.74
N GLU A 214 -7.33 11.42 14.82
CA GLU A 214 -7.00 10.04 15.20
C GLU A 214 -5.99 9.41 14.25
N THR A 215 -6.14 9.62 12.96
CA THR A 215 -5.19 9.13 11.97
C THR A 215 -3.82 9.77 12.15
N LEU A 216 -3.75 11.08 12.38
CA LEU A 216 -2.48 11.77 12.61
C LEU A 216 -1.86 11.45 13.98
N VAL A 217 -2.67 11.13 14.99
CA VAL A 217 -2.19 10.60 16.27
C VAL A 217 -1.50 9.25 16.07
N ARG A 218 -2.06 8.36 15.25
CA ARG A 218 -1.39 7.10 14.89
C ARG A 218 -0.03 7.33 14.20
N VAL A 219 0.14 8.43 13.47
CA VAL A 219 1.45 8.81 12.93
C VAL A 219 2.39 9.29 14.05
N LEU A 220 1.91 10.13 14.97
CA LEU A 220 2.68 10.60 16.12
C LEU A 220 3.12 9.48 17.06
N ASP A 221 2.32 8.43 17.18
CA ASP A 221 2.56 7.28 18.04
C ASP A 221 3.44 6.21 17.34
N GLY A 222 3.70 6.37 16.03
CA GLY A 222 4.54 5.46 15.23
C GLY A 222 3.82 4.25 14.63
N ASP A 223 2.49 4.17 14.77
CA ASP A 223 1.67 3.08 14.21
C ASP A 223 1.53 3.17 12.68
N LEU A 224 1.54 4.41 12.15
CA LEU A 224 1.53 4.72 10.72
C LEU A 224 2.76 5.51 10.33
N ALA A 225 3.36 5.18 9.18
CA ALA A 225 4.43 5.99 8.63
C ALA A 225 3.88 7.32 8.08
N TRP A 226 4.66 8.39 8.20
CA TRP A 226 4.44 9.62 7.43
C TRP A 226 5.17 9.51 6.09
N ASP A 227 4.45 9.68 4.98
CA ASP A 227 4.94 9.29 3.66
C ASP A 227 4.69 10.41 2.66
N GLN A 228 5.75 11.15 2.34
CA GLN A 228 5.73 12.36 1.50
C GLN A 228 5.97 12.04 0.02
#